data_AF-A0A4Z0BD73-F1
#
_entry.id   AF-A0A4Z0BD73-F1
#
_cell.length_a   1.000
_cell.length_b   1.000
_cell.length_c   1.000
_cell.angle_alpha   90.00
_cell.angle_beta   90.00
_cell.angle_gamma   90.00
#
_symmetry.space_group_name_H-M   'P 1'
#
loop_
_entity.id
_entity.type
_entity.pdbx_description
1 polymer ?
#
loop_
_entity_poly.entity_id
_entity_poly.type
_entity_poly.pdbx_seq_one_letter_code
_entity_poly.pdbx_strand_id
1 'polypeptide(L)'
;MFKREIPITQEKIDGYGRINGDNDIIHYDHAYALMRGFRGTLLHGPHMTAFGADLGARKHGKDWLTRGRLKTKWVGPSCPGDSFRVQLDEGGQLEASSGDAVAMVGSATLDDGAGA
;
A
#
# COMPACT_ATOMS: atom_id res chain seq x y z
N MET A 1 8.43 -16.68 -1.79
CA MET A 1 8.33 -15.28 -1.31
C MET A 1 8.13 -14.34 -2.50
N PHE A 2 7.08 -13.51 -2.49
CA PHE A 2 6.84 -12.48 -3.50
C PHE A 2 7.30 -11.12 -2.95
N LYS A 3 7.91 -10.28 -3.79
CA LYS A 3 8.34 -8.94 -3.39
C LYS A 3 8.27 -7.97 -4.54
N ARG A 4 8.13 -6.69 -4.21
CA ARG A 4 8.15 -5.60 -5.19
C ARG A 4 8.72 -4.34 -4.55
N GLU A 5 9.47 -3.60 -5.35
CA GLU A 5 9.96 -2.27 -5.02
C GLU A 5 9.28 -1.26 -5.96
N ILE A 6 8.71 -0.20 -5.40
CA ILE A 6 7.96 0.82 -6.13
C ILE A 6 8.53 2.19 -5.76
N PRO A 7 9.08 2.95 -6.72
CA PRO A 7 9.41 4.35 -6.48
C PRO A 7 8.13 5.16 -6.29
N ILE A 8 8.07 5.94 -5.21
CA ILE A 8 6.94 6.82 -4.92
C ILE A 8 7.21 8.18 -5.55
N THR A 9 6.31 8.62 -6.42
CA THR A 9 6.37 9.91 -7.09
C THR A 9 5.04 10.65 -6.89
N GLN A 10 5.07 11.98 -6.95
CA GLN A 10 3.84 12.78 -6.86
C GLN A 10 2.84 12.37 -7.96
N GLU A 11 3.33 12.11 -9.17
CA GLU A 11 2.48 11.65 -10.29
C GLU A 11 1.70 10.37 -9.97
N LYS A 12 2.30 9.41 -9.24
CA LYS A 12 1.58 8.21 -8.78
C LYS A 12 0.52 8.54 -7.75
N ILE A 13 0.81 9.45 -6.83
CA ILE A 13 -0.13 9.89 -5.79
C ILE A 13 -1.32 10.58 -6.47
N ASP A 14 -1.06 11.55 -7.35
CA ASP A 14 -2.08 12.27 -8.13
C ASP A 14 -2.89 11.32 -9.03
N GLY A 15 -2.22 10.37 -9.68
CA GLY A 15 -2.86 9.36 -10.52
C GLY A 15 -3.84 8.50 -9.74
N TYR A 16 -3.45 8.06 -8.55
CA TYR A 16 -4.34 7.28 -7.69
C TYR A 16 -5.52 8.11 -7.18
N GLY A 17 -5.26 9.35 -6.73
CA GLY A 17 -6.28 10.32 -6.34
C GLY A 17 -7.38 10.52 -7.38
N ARG A 18 -6.97 10.67 -8.65
CA ARG A 18 -7.91 10.79 -9.79
C ARG A 18 -8.75 9.54 -10.00
N ILE A 19 -8.19 8.34 -9.75
CA ILE A 19 -8.90 7.06 -9.94
C ILE A 19 -9.85 6.78 -8.78
N ASN A 20 -9.43 7.03 -7.54
CA ASN A 20 -10.20 6.68 -6.34
C ASN A 20 -11.13 7.81 -5.86
N GLY A 21 -10.94 9.05 -6.33
CA GLY A 21 -11.73 10.21 -5.94
C GLY A 21 -11.39 10.77 -4.55
N ASP A 22 -10.28 10.35 -3.95
CA ASP A 22 -9.78 10.93 -2.71
C ASP A 22 -9.16 12.30 -3.01
N ASN A 23 -9.67 13.34 -2.36
CA ASN A 23 -9.24 14.72 -2.56
C ASN A 23 -8.70 15.34 -1.26
N ASP A 24 -8.26 14.53 -0.29
CA ASP A 24 -7.63 15.07 0.93
C ASP A 24 -6.35 15.82 0.54
N ILE A 25 -6.30 17.10 0.92
CA ILE A 25 -5.22 18.04 0.64
C ILE A 25 -3.85 17.53 1.11
N ILE A 26 -3.79 16.62 2.09
CA ILE A 26 -2.54 16.00 2.56
C ILE A 26 -1.76 15.25 1.45
N HIS A 27 -2.45 14.85 0.38
CA HIS A 27 -1.86 14.14 -0.75
C HIS A 27 -1.30 15.07 -1.84
N TYR A 28 -1.69 16.35 -1.83
CA TYR A 28 -1.47 17.27 -2.96
C TYR A 28 -0.73 18.55 -2.59
N ASP A 29 -0.90 19.03 -1.36
CA ASP A 29 -0.26 20.26 -0.91
C ASP A 29 0.95 19.95 -0.04
N HIS A 30 2.13 20.22 -0.60
CA HIS A 30 3.40 20.01 0.07
C HIS A 30 3.55 20.88 1.32
N ALA A 31 3.16 22.16 1.27
CA ALA A 31 3.34 23.09 2.39
C ALA A 31 2.42 22.70 3.56
N TYR A 32 1.18 22.32 3.24
CA TYR A 32 0.25 21.78 4.22
C TYR A 32 0.79 20.50 4.87
N ALA A 33 1.35 19.57 4.09
CA ALA A 33 1.91 18.34 4.64
C ALA A 33 3.13 18.60 5.55
N LEU A 34 4.00 19.53 5.18
CA LEU A 34 5.10 19.98 6.05
C LEU A 34 4.59 20.59 7.35
N MET A 35 3.56 21.45 7.29
CA MET A 35 2.92 22.04 8.47
C MET A 35 2.35 20.98 9.43
N ARG A 36 1.91 19.84 8.89
CA ARG A 36 1.41 18.69 9.66
C ARG A 36 2.52 17.79 10.21
N GLY A 37 3.78 18.11 9.96
CA GLY A 37 4.95 17.39 10.47
C GLY A 37 5.43 16.24 9.60
N PHE A 38 4.94 16.13 8.36
CA PHE A 38 5.44 15.15 7.39
C PHE A 38 6.62 15.70 6.58
N ARG A 39 7.31 14.82 5.85
CA ARG A 39 8.43 15.22 4.94
C ARG A 39 7.95 15.80 3.60
N GLY A 40 6.65 15.72 3.33
CA GLY A 40 6.01 16.13 2.10
C GLY A 40 4.62 15.50 2.01
N THR A 41 4.01 15.61 0.83
CA THR A 41 2.74 14.95 0.51
C THR A 41 2.81 13.44 0.74
N LEU A 42 1.66 12.86 1.05
CA LEU A 42 1.57 11.46 1.44
C LEU A 42 1.01 10.58 0.33
N LEU A 43 1.58 9.40 0.16
CA LEU A 43 0.92 8.30 -0.54
C LEU A 43 -0.37 7.93 0.21
N HIS A 44 -1.45 7.72 -0.54
CA HIS A 44 -2.73 7.27 0.03
C HIS A 44 -2.57 5.90 0.69
N GLY A 45 -3.13 5.72 1.89
CA GLY A 45 -3.15 4.42 2.57
C GLY A 45 -3.69 3.29 1.68
N PRO A 46 -4.87 3.45 1.04
CA PRO A 46 -5.42 2.44 0.13
C PRO A 46 -4.52 2.15 -1.09
N HIS A 47 -3.68 3.10 -1.51
CA HIS A 47 -2.68 2.87 -2.55
C HIS A 47 -1.56 1.95 -2.06
N MET A 48 -1.11 2.08 -0.80
CA MET A 48 -0.19 1.12 -0.19
C MET A 48 -0.81 -0.29 -0.14
N THR A 49 -2.09 -0.38 0.25
CA THR A 49 -2.86 -1.62 0.27
C THR A 49 -2.94 -2.26 -1.13
N ALA A 50 -3.08 -1.46 -2.19
CA ALA A 50 -3.11 -1.96 -3.57
C ALA A 50 -1.82 -2.69 -3.97
N PHE A 51 -0.65 -2.29 -3.45
CA PHE A 51 0.60 -3.02 -3.69
C PHE A 51 0.62 -4.38 -3.00
N GLY A 52 0.02 -4.49 -1.81
CA GLY A 52 -0.22 -5.78 -1.16
C GLY A 52 -1.20 -6.66 -1.94
N ALA A 53 -2.26 -6.06 -2.49
CA ALA A 53 -3.23 -6.74 -3.34
C ALA A 53 -2.60 -7.29 -4.64
N ASP A 54 -1.68 -6.55 -5.26
CA ASP A 54 -0.89 -7.00 -6.43
C ASP A 54 -0.07 -8.26 -6.09
N LEU A 55 0.57 -8.32 -4.92
CA LEU A 55 1.26 -9.53 -4.49
C LEU A 55 0.29 -10.70 -4.22
N GLY A 56 -0.88 -10.43 -3.62
CA GLY A 56 -1.93 -11.43 -3.43
C GLY A 56 -2.41 -12.03 -4.74
N ALA A 57 -2.68 -11.18 -5.74
CA ALA A 57 -3.07 -11.61 -7.08
C ALA A 57 -1.98 -12.44 -7.78
N ARG A 58 -0.70 -12.06 -7.63
CA ARG A 58 0.44 -12.83 -8.17
C ARG A 58 0.60 -14.19 -7.51
N LYS A 59 0.38 -14.27 -6.19
CA LYS A 59 0.51 -15.51 -5.41
C LYS A 59 -0.62 -16.49 -5.70
N HIS A 60 -1.85 -16.01 -5.65
CA HIS A 60 -3.04 -16.86 -5.67
C HIS A 60 -3.74 -16.93 -7.03
N GLY A 61 -3.27 -16.17 -8.02
CA GLY A 61 -3.80 -16.17 -9.38
C GLY A 61 -5.28 -15.81 -9.43
N LYS A 62 -6.06 -16.55 -10.22
CA LYS A 62 -7.49 -16.27 -10.44
C LYS A 62 -8.33 -16.40 -9.17
N ASP A 63 -7.93 -17.26 -8.23
CA ASP A 63 -8.66 -17.46 -6.98
C ASP A 63 -8.67 -16.20 -6.11
N TRP A 64 -7.68 -15.32 -6.26
CA TRP A 64 -7.64 -14.03 -5.59
C TRP A 64 -8.87 -13.15 -5.90
N LEU A 65 -9.41 -13.22 -7.11
CA LEU A 65 -10.49 -12.34 -7.54
C LEU A 65 -11.82 -12.64 -6.84
N THR A 66 -12.01 -13.87 -6.38
CA THR A 66 -13.26 -14.32 -5.76
C THR A 66 -13.10 -14.70 -4.29
N ARG A 67 -11.92 -15.14 -3.88
CA ARG A 67 -11.62 -15.60 -2.52
C ARG A 67 -10.53 -14.78 -1.84
N GLY A 68 -9.94 -13.79 -2.51
CA GLY A 68 -8.87 -12.97 -1.94
C GLY A 68 -9.35 -12.19 -0.72
N ARG A 69 -8.63 -12.33 0.38
CA ARG A 69 -8.82 -11.56 1.60
C ARG A 69 -7.56 -10.78 1.93
N LEU A 70 -7.71 -9.47 1.98
CA LEU A 70 -6.64 -8.53 2.29
C LEU A 70 -6.93 -7.84 3.62
N LYS A 71 -5.96 -7.86 4.53
CA LYS A 71 -5.98 -7.09 5.77
C LYS A 71 -4.70 -6.28 5.85
N THR A 72 -4.80 -4.98 6.08
CA THR A 72 -3.62 -4.11 6.18
C THR A 72 -3.80 -3.10 7.30
N LYS A 73 -2.70 -2.81 7.99
CA LYS A 73 -2.55 -1.66 8.88
C LYS A 73 -1.49 -0.75 8.28
N TRP A 74 -1.80 0.53 8.11
CA TRP A 74 -0.85 1.56 7.71
C TRP A 74 -0.13 2.05 8.98
N VAL A 75 1.18 1.86 9.02
CA VAL A 75 2.02 2.11 10.20
C VAL A 75 2.72 3.46 10.09
N GLY A 76 3.18 3.81 8.89
CA GLY A 76 3.96 5.01 8.65
C GLY A 76 3.73 5.59 7.26
N PRO A 77 4.07 6.87 7.06
CA PRO A 77 3.88 7.56 5.79
C PRO A 77 4.90 7.14 4.73
N SER A 78 4.48 7.20 3.47
CA SER A 78 5.38 7.20 2.30
C SER A 78 5.26 8.54 1.57
N CYS A 79 6.38 9.17 1.26
CA CYS A 79 6.46 10.47 0.58
C CYS A 79 7.06 10.31 -0.83
N PRO A 80 6.84 11.26 -1.75
CA PRO A 80 7.60 11.32 -3.00
C PRO A 80 9.12 11.23 -2.76
N GLY A 81 9.81 10.46 -3.60
CA GLY A 81 11.24 10.17 -3.47
C GLY A 81 11.54 8.92 -2.64
N ASP A 82 10.58 8.40 -1.88
CA ASP A 82 10.76 7.14 -1.18
C ASP A 82 10.75 5.95 -2.14
N SER A 83 11.43 4.87 -1.74
CA SER A 83 11.24 3.55 -2.32
C SER A 83 10.37 2.71 -1.39
N PHE A 84 9.17 2.36 -1.86
CA PHE A 84 8.23 1.50 -1.14
C PHE A 84 8.49 0.04 -1.48
N ARG A 85 8.89 -0.76 -0.48
CA ARG A 85 9.22 -2.18 -0.66
C ARG A 85 8.16 -3.00 0.06
N VAL A 86 7.45 -3.84 -0.68
CA VAL A 86 6.43 -4.74 -0.12
C VAL A 86 6.81 -6.18 -0.39
N GLN A 87 6.58 -7.04 0.60
CA GLN A 87 6.85 -8.46 0.53
C GLN A 87 5.67 -9.27 1.08
N LEU A 88 5.47 -10.44 0.47
CA LEU A 88 4.46 -11.43 0.84
C LEU A 88 5.16 -12.79 1.01
N ASP A 89 5.09 -13.33 2.21
CA ASP A 89 5.69 -14.63 2.52
C ASP A 89 4.78 -15.81 2.11
N GLU A 90 5.24 -17.02 2.41
CA GLU A 90 4.50 -18.25 2.13
C GLU A 90 3.25 -18.41 2.99
N GLY A 91 3.26 -17.93 4.24
CA GLY A 91 2.11 -17.90 5.14
C GLY A 91 1.05 -16.85 4.79
N GLY A 92 1.34 -15.96 3.84
CA GLY A 92 0.45 -14.90 3.43
C GLY A 92 0.58 -13.62 4.26
N GLN A 93 1.64 -13.46 5.04
CA GLN A 93 1.92 -12.22 5.76
C GLN A 93 2.53 -11.17 4.84
N LEU A 94 2.06 -9.94 4.98
CA LEU A 94 2.55 -8.75 4.30
C LEU A 94 3.37 -7.90 5.26
N GLU A 95 4.51 -7.45 4.77
CA GLU A 95 5.26 -6.36 5.36
C GLU A 95 5.69 -5.41 4.26
N ALA A 96 5.66 -4.12 4.54
CA ALA A 96 6.21 -3.12 3.65
C ALA A 96 6.93 -2.01 4.40
N SER A 97 8.01 -1.51 3.79
CA SER A 97 8.78 -0.39 4.27
C SER A 97 8.79 0.77 3.27
N SER A 98 8.98 1.98 3.79
CA SER A 98 9.27 3.20 3.02
C SER A 98 10.62 3.72 3.50
N GLY A 99 11.67 3.51 2.70
CA GLY A 99 13.04 3.62 3.21
C GLY A 99 13.30 2.57 4.30
N ASP A 100 13.77 3.01 5.47
CA ASP A 100 14.12 2.13 6.60
C ASP A 100 12.97 1.95 7.61
N ALA A 101 11.84 2.65 7.43
CA ALA A 101 10.70 2.59 8.33
C ALA A 101 9.61 1.64 7.84
N VAL A 102 8.98 0.91 8.75
CA VAL A 102 7.79 0.10 8.46
C VAL A 102 6.63 1.02 8.09
N ALA A 103 6.06 0.79 6.92
CA ALA A 103 5.02 1.63 6.34
C ALA A 103 3.66 0.90 6.35
N MET A 104 3.65 -0.42 6.15
CA MET A 104 2.44 -1.23 6.20
C MET A 104 2.74 -2.65 6.69
N VAL A 105 1.83 -3.23 7.45
CA VAL A 105 1.82 -4.66 7.80
C VAL A 105 0.45 -5.25 7.51
N GLY A 106 0.35 -6.57 7.32
CA GLY A 106 -0.93 -7.17 7.03
C GLY A 106 -0.87 -8.63 6.58
N SER A 107 -1.90 -9.06 5.87
CA SER A 107 -1.94 -10.37 5.22
C SER A 107 -2.73 -10.34 3.92
N ALA A 108 -2.34 -11.20 2.99
CA ALA A 108 -3.02 -11.50 1.73
C ALA A 108 -3.22 -13.02 1.59
N THR A 109 -4.40 -13.50 1.97
CA THR A 109 -4.76 -14.91 2.03
C THR A 109 -5.97 -15.21 1.16
N LEU A 110 -6.25 -16.49 0.92
CA LEU A 110 -7.57 -16.89 0.43
C LEU A 110 -8.51 -17.09 1.61
N ASP A 111 -9.78 -16.78 1.40
CA ASP A 111 -10.87 -17.19 2.27
C ASP A 111 -11.30 -18.60 1.88
N ASP A 112 -11.18 -19.53 2.83
CA ASP A 112 -11.55 -20.93 2.66
C ASP A 112 -12.99 -21.20 3.13
N GLY A 113 -13.75 -20.16 3.49
CA GLY A 113 -15.16 -20.28 3.87
C GLY A 113 -15.39 -20.90 5.24
N ALA A 114 -14.35 -21.07 6.06
CA ALA A 114 -14.45 -21.67 7.40
C ALA A 114 -14.98 -20.69 8.48
N GLY A 115 -15.52 -19.54 8.10
CA GLY A 115 -15.93 -18.50 9.04
C GLY A 115 -16.93 -17.51 8.44
N ALA A 116 -18.14 -17.99 8.19
CA ALA A 116 -19.36 -17.19 8.10
C ALA A 116 -20.50 -17.95 8.75
#